data_AF-A0AAD4JU43-F1
#
_entry.id   AF-A0AAD4JU43-F1
#
_cell.length_a   1.000
_cell.length_b   1.000
_cell.length_c   1.000
_cell.angle_alpha   90.00
_cell.angle_beta   90.00
_cell.angle_gamma   90.00
#
_symmetry.space_group_name_H-M   'P 1'
#
loop_
_entity.id
_entity.type
_entity.pdbx_description
1 polymer ?
#
loop_
_entity_poly.entity_id
_entity_poly.type
_entity_poly.pdbx_seq_one_letter_code
_entity_poly.pdbx_strand_id
1 'polypeptide(L)'
;MTTDERNFRSSYYEKVGCFSVEEMKSLNKLLQDDIRNLTKLKHFVHNYTVPAQQRHLLWCLIMGIMPLHKSNTEYVRDQRRHVYEDLLRAVTVMRCLEPLEPFKSREMVLHKMWLLENNRLHSNVRADDNQFTEIVRTLLQIFDDDVDTYWMAKEFYQYTRELKNECAKLKELTQTLLKREDKELFDRLDKLGLFSENSELLDNWYTTCFAGVICETVLVKIWDKICGGDKKIVVFLFVELVKNIRSLIRDKNSLDEVKTAIEKVKDLDGLIVNKAIKSWQSNNGELKYAH
;
A
#
# COMPACT_ATOMS: atom_id res chain seq x y z
N MET A 1 -39.32 -18.47 -5.10
CA MET A 1 -38.33 -18.19 -4.02
C MET A 1 -37.15 -19.12 -4.25
N THR A 2 -36.09 -18.62 -4.89
CA THR A 2 -34.85 -19.37 -5.12
C THR A 2 -33.72 -18.51 -4.59
N THR A 3 -33.45 -18.67 -3.30
CA THR A 3 -32.38 -18.00 -2.56
C THR A 3 -31.02 -18.51 -3.01
N ASP A 4 -30.32 -17.67 -3.78
CA ASP A 4 -28.96 -17.21 -3.53
C ASP A 4 -27.88 -18.20 -3.00
N GLU A 5 -27.85 -19.45 -3.47
CA GLU A 5 -26.75 -20.37 -3.16
C GLU A 5 -25.42 -20.01 -3.86
N ARG A 6 -25.45 -19.12 -4.88
CA ARG A 6 -24.23 -18.71 -5.60
C ARG A 6 -23.33 -17.78 -4.77
N ASN A 7 -23.89 -17.01 -3.83
CA ASN A 7 -23.13 -16.02 -3.06
C ASN A 7 -22.29 -16.63 -1.93
N PHE A 8 -22.67 -17.78 -1.38
CA PHE A 8 -21.93 -18.36 -0.25
C PHE A 8 -20.55 -18.88 -0.67
N ARG A 9 -20.47 -19.57 -1.82
CA ARG A 9 -19.22 -20.10 -2.35
C ARG A 9 -18.28 -18.99 -2.81
N SER A 10 -18.78 -17.98 -3.51
CA SER A 10 -17.98 -16.83 -3.96
C SER A 10 -17.40 -16.04 -2.79
N SER A 11 -18.19 -15.81 -1.72
CA SER A 11 -17.71 -15.14 -0.50
C SER A 11 -16.65 -15.97 0.25
N TYR A 12 -16.78 -17.29 0.26
CA TYR A 12 -15.76 -18.18 0.82
C TYR A 12 -14.48 -18.18 -0.03
N TYR A 13 -14.61 -18.28 -1.36
CA TYR A 13 -13.48 -18.24 -2.28
C TYR A 13 -12.73 -16.90 -2.22
N GLU A 14 -13.44 -15.78 -2.16
CA GLU A 14 -12.85 -14.44 -1.96
C GLU A 14 -12.08 -14.35 -0.63
N LYS A 15 -12.61 -14.95 0.46
CA LYS A 15 -11.93 -15.01 1.77
C LYS A 15 -10.67 -15.87 1.76
N VAL A 16 -10.66 -16.98 1.02
CA VAL A 16 -9.48 -17.87 0.93
C VAL A 16 -8.55 -17.51 -0.25
N GLY A 17 -8.79 -16.40 -0.94
CA GLY A 17 -8.00 -15.99 -2.10
C GLY A 17 -8.18 -16.88 -3.33
N CYS A 18 -9.23 -17.69 -3.39
CA CYS A 18 -9.65 -18.39 -4.60
C CYS A 18 -10.38 -17.40 -5.52
N PHE A 19 -9.72 -17.06 -6.62
CA PHE A 19 -10.26 -16.21 -7.68
C PHE A 19 -11.45 -16.88 -8.35
N SER A 20 -12.43 -16.11 -8.82
CA SER A 20 -13.30 -16.67 -9.83
C SER A 20 -12.43 -17.07 -11.03
N VAL A 21 -12.64 -18.28 -11.55
CA VAL A 21 -11.94 -18.77 -12.74
C VAL A 21 -12.05 -17.76 -13.90
N GLU A 22 -13.12 -16.97 -13.91
CA GLU A 22 -13.40 -15.92 -14.87
C GLU A 22 -12.48 -14.70 -14.74
N GLU A 23 -12.23 -14.19 -13.52
CA GLU A 23 -11.30 -13.08 -13.28
C GLU A 23 -9.87 -13.46 -13.68
N MET A 24 -9.44 -14.68 -13.36
CA MET A 24 -8.11 -15.16 -13.73
C MET A 24 -7.97 -15.30 -15.25
N LYS A 25 -9.00 -15.83 -15.93
CA LYS A 25 -9.04 -15.89 -17.41
C LYS A 25 -9.00 -14.49 -18.03
N SER A 26 -9.77 -13.55 -17.47
CA SER A 26 -9.81 -12.16 -17.91
C SER A 26 -8.44 -11.49 -17.79
N LEU A 27 -7.77 -11.66 -16.64
CA LEU A 27 -6.42 -11.14 -16.43
C LEU A 27 -5.41 -11.77 -17.40
N ASN A 28 -5.43 -13.09 -17.56
CA ASN A 28 -4.53 -13.77 -18.49
C ASN A 28 -4.71 -13.27 -19.93
N LYS A 29 -5.96 -13.02 -20.34
CA LYS A 29 -6.23 -12.41 -21.65
C LYS A 29 -5.65 -11.01 -21.77
N LEU A 30 -5.79 -10.15 -20.75
CA LEU A 30 -5.17 -8.81 -20.74
C LEU A 30 -3.64 -8.86 -20.80
N LEU A 31 -3.03 -9.89 -20.22
CA LEU A 31 -1.58 -10.10 -20.23
C LEU A 31 -1.08 -10.78 -21.51
N GLN A 32 -1.96 -11.34 -22.35
CA GLN A 32 -1.59 -12.02 -23.60
C GLN A 32 -1.31 -11.05 -24.76
N ASP A 33 -1.87 -9.85 -24.73
CA ASP A 33 -1.62 -8.83 -25.77
C ASP A 33 -0.12 -8.50 -25.88
N ASP A 34 0.39 -8.34 -27.12
CA ASP A 34 1.78 -7.93 -27.37
C ASP A 34 2.08 -6.53 -26.82
N ILE A 35 1.07 -5.66 -26.89
CA ILE A 35 1.05 -4.34 -26.27
C ILE A 35 -0.04 -4.35 -25.21
N ARG A 36 0.38 -4.41 -23.94
CA ARG A 36 -0.53 -4.49 -22.80
C ARG A 36 -1.19 -3.14 -22.55
N ASN A 37 -2.50 -3.13 -22.30
CA ASN A 37 -3.25 -1.90 -22.08
C ASN A 37 -3.20 -1.46 -20.60
N LEU A 38 -2.40 -0.42 -20.29
CA LEU A 38 -2.22 0.09 -18.93
C LEU A 38 -3.55 0.46 -18.24
N THR A 39 -4.47 1.11 -18.94
CA THR A 39 -5.76 1.52 -18.38
C THR A 39 -6.59 0.31 -17.96
N LYS A 40 -6.61 -0.76 -18.77
CA LYS A 40 -7.30 -2.00 -18.42
C LYS A 40 -6.64 -2.73 -17.25
N LEU A 41 -5.30 -2.71 -17.16
CA LEU A 41 -4.57 -3.30 -16.03
C LEU A 41 -4.87 -2.54 -14.73
N LYS A 42 -4.80 -1.21 -14.75
CA LYS A 42 -5.19 -0.37 -13.60
C LYS A 42 -6.64 -0.61 -13.19
N HIS A 43 -7.55 -0.67 -14.15
CA HIS A 43 -8.96 -0.98 -13.91
C HIS A 43 -9.15 -2.37 -13.29
N PHE A 44 -8.40 -3.37 -13.74
CA PHE A 44 -8.47 -4.72 -13.15
C PHE A 44 -8.06 -4.69 -11.69
N VAL A 45 -6.89 -4.13 -11.38
CA VAL A 45 -6.35 -4.07 -10.02
C VAL A 45 -7.24 -3.22 -9.09
N HIS A 46 -7.83 -2.15 -9.62
CA HIS A 46 -8.78 -1.31 -8.89
C HIS A 46 -10.04 -2.09 -8.48
N ASN A 47 -10.63 -2.88 -9.38
CA ASN A 47 -11.92 -3.51 -9.11
C ASN A 47 -11.81 -4.89 -8.45
N TYR A 48 -10.76 -5.65 -8.75
CA TYR A 48 -10.65 -7.06 -8.36
C TYR A 48 -9.50 -7.29 -7.39
N THR A 49 -9.56 -8.40 -6.66
CA THR A 49 -8.43 -8.85 -5.83
C THR A 49 -7.35 -9.42 -6.73
N VAL A 50 -6.11 -8.92 -6.59
CA VAL A 50 -5.01 -9.38 -7.43
C VAL A 50 -4.50 -10.73 -6.96
N PRO A 51 -4.31 -11.70 -7.86
CA PRO A 51 -3.67 -12.95 -7.50
C PRO A 51 -2.20 -12.79 -7.11
N ALA A 52 -1.76 -13.51 -6.08
CA ALA A 52 -0.39 -13.43 -5.57
C ALA A 52 0.67 -13.69 -6.65
N GLN A 53 0.44 -14.70 -7.50
CA GLN A 53 1.37 -15.07 -8.58
C GLN A 53 1.51 -13.99 -9.66
N GLN A 54 0.45 -13.24 -9.95
CA GLN A 54 0.43 -12.21 -11.00
C GLN A 54 0.71 -10.80 -10.45
N ARG A 55 0.67 -10.60 -9.12
CA ARG A 55 0.83 -9.29 -8.48
C ARG A 55 2.13 -8.61 -8.88
N HIS A 56 3.23 -9.35 -8.79
CA HIS A 56 4.57 -8.86 -9.15
C HIS A 56 4.59 -8.24 -10.56
N LEU A 57 4.15 -9.01 -11.54
CA LEU A 57 4.11 -8.57 -12.93
C LEU A 57 3.16 -7.38 -13.14
N LEU A 58 1.98 -7.42 -12.51
CA LEU A 58 0.99 -6.35 -12.64
C LEU A 58 1.51 -5.03 -12.08
N TRP A 59 2.11 -5.05 -10.90
CA TRP A 59 2.70 -3.85 -10.29
C TRP A 59 3.84 -3.32 -11.14
N CYS A 60 4.74 -4.20 -11.59
CA CYS A 60 5.80 -3.83 -12.51
C CYS A 60 5.28 -3.12 -13.77
N LEU A 61 4.19 -3.59 -14.37
CA LEU A 61 3.61 -2.95 -15.56
C LEU A 61 2.89 -1.64 -15.23
N ILE A 62 2.13 -1.60 -14.14
CA ILE A 62 1.31 -0.46 -13.75
C ILE A 62 2.17 0.74 -13.31
N MET A 63 3.25 0.45 -12.60
CA MET A 63 4.24 1.42 -12.14
C MET A 63 5.21 1.85 -13.25
N GLY A 64 5.11 1.27 -14.46
CA GLY A 64 6.04 1.56 -15.56
C GLY A 64 7.45 1.01 -15.33
N ILE A 65 7.60 0.04 -14.42
CA ILE A 65 8.86 -0.68 -14.20
C ILE A 65 9.18 -1.53 -15.43
N MET A 66 8.20 -2.31 -15.87
CA MET A 66 8.31 -3.11 -17.08
C MET A 66 7.53 -2.45 -18.23
N PRO A 67 8.03 -2.56 -19.47
CA PRO A 67 7.37 -1.95 -20.61
C PRO A 67 6.06 -2.68 -20.93
N LEU A 68 5.08 -1.92 -21.43
CA LEU A 68 3.81 -2.51 -21.89
C LEU A 68 4.01 -3.40 -23.14
N HIS A 69 4.99 -3.06 -23.98
CA HIS A 69 5.44 -3.86 -25.12
C HIS A 69 6.24 -5.07 -24.65
N LYS A 70 5.73 -6.28 -24.93
CA LYS A 70 6.39 -7.52 -24.51
C LYS A 70 7.79 -7.69 -25.09
N SER A 71 7.99 -7.29 -26.34
CA SER A 71 9.27 -7.38 -27.05
C SER A 71 10.43 -6.70 -26.32
N ASN A 72 10.13 -5.67 -25.50
CA ASN A 72 11.15 -4.86 -24.83
C ASN A 72 11.39 -5.30 -23.38
N THR A 73 10.65 -6.31 -22.91
CA THR A 73 10.66 -6.77 -21.51
C THR A 73 12.06 -7.16 -21.06
N GLU A 74 12.75 -8.00 -21.83
CA GLU A 74 14.08 -8.50 -21.49
C GLU A 74 15.12 -7.38 -21.48
N TYR A 75 15.16 -6.57 -22.55
CA TYR A 75 16.06 -5.43 -22.64
C TYR A 75 15.90 -4.46 -21.46
N VAL A 76 14.66 -4.05 -21.13
CA VAL A 76 14.42 -3.11 -20.01
C VAL A 76 14.80 -3.74 -18.68
N ARG A 77 14.54 -5.04 -18.48
CA ARG A 77 14.92 -5.76 -17.26
C ARG A 77 16.44 -5.77 -17.09
N ASP A 78 17.19 -6.03 -18.15
CA ASP A 78 18.66 -6.06 -18.08
C ASP A 78 19.24 -4.68 -17.80
N GLN A 79 18.72 -3.62 -18.43
CA GLN A 79 19.15 -2.25 -18.12
C GLN A 79 18.89 -1.88 -16.66
N ARG A 80 17.72 -2.24 -16.13
CA ARG A 80 17.37 -2.01 -14.72
C ARG A 80 18.25 -2.80 -13.75
N ARG A 81 18.62 -4.02 -14.12
CA ARG A 81 19.56 -4.84 -13.35
C ARG A 81 20.94 -4.18 -13.30
N HIS A 82 21.48 -3.71 -14.43
CA HIS A 82 22.78 -3.03 -14.43
C HIS A 82 22.79 -1.78 -13.53
N VAL A 83 21.75 -0.93 -13.60
CA VAL A 83 21.64 0.25 -12.73
C VAL A 83 21.59 -0.17 -11.25
N TYR A 84 20.82 -1.21 -10.92
CA TYR A 84 20.77 -1.74 -9.56
C TYR A 84 22.14 -2.23 -9.08
N GLU A 85 22.85 -3.02 -9.90
CA GLU A 85 24.16 -3.57 -9.58
C GLU A 85 25.22 -2.48 -9.42
N ASP A 86 25.19 -1.44 -10.26
CA ASP A 86 26.07 -0.28 -10.17
C ASP A 86 25.85 0.51 -8.87
N LEU A 87 24.59 0.75 -8.50
CA LEU A 87 24.24 1.40 -7.24
C LEU A 87 24.68 0.56 -6.03
N LEU A 88 24.41 -0.74 -6.05
CA LEU A 88 24.81 -1.67 -5.00
C LEU A 88 26.34 -1.70 -4.83
N ARG A 89 27.07 -1.75 -5.96
CA ARG A 89 28.53 -1.68 -5.98
C ARG A 89 29.02 -0.36 -5.41
N ALA A 90 28.44 0.77 -5.81
CA ALA A 90 28.84 2.09 -5.35
C ALA A 90 28.68 2.24 -3.83
N VAL A 91 27.52 1.91 -3.25
CA VAL A 91 27.30 2.01 -1.80
C VAL A 91 28.20 1.05 -1.01
N THR A 92 28.59 -0.08 -1.61
CA THR A 92 29.52 -1.04 -1.02
C THR A 92 30.95 -0.49 -1.03
N VAL A 93 31.45 -0.01 -2.16
CA VAL A 93 32.81 0.54 -2.31
C VAL A 93 33.01 1.82 -1.49
N MET A 94 31.97 2.66 -1.42
CA MET A 94 31.96 3.87 -0.59
C MET A 94 31.85 3.58 0.91
N ARG A 95 31.79 2.30 1.31
CA ARG A 95 31.72 1.87 2.71
C ARG A 95 30.53 2.47 3.47
N CYS A 96 29.47 2.83 2.75
CA CYS A 96 28.24 3.38 3.34
C CYS A 96 27.48 2.37 4.20
N LEU A 97 27.91 1.11 4.15
CA LEU A 97 27.38 -0.03 4.88
C LEU A 97 28.34 -0.51 6.00
N GLU A 98 29.54 0.06 6.15
CA GLU A 98 30.60 -0.45 7.06
C GLU A 98 30.55 0.06 8.52
N PRO A 99 29.86 1.15 8.91
CA PRO A 99 29.57 1.38 10.33
C PRO A 99 28.58 0.35 10.92
N LEU A 100 28.01 -0.54 10.10
CA LEU A 100 26.92 -1.45 10.43
C LEU A 100 27.39 -2.93 10.35
N GLU A 101 28.21 -3.38 11.29
CA GLU A 101 28.47 -4.82 11.54
C GLU A 101 27.30 -5.44 12.36
N PRO A 102 26.97 -6.75 12.31
CA PRO A 102 27.15 -7.78 11.27
C PRO A 102 25.83 -8.11 10.52
N PHE A 103 24.73 -7.37 10.76
CA PHE A 103 23.42 -7.62 10.17
C PHE A 103 23.02 -6.50 9.20
N LYS A 104 23.56 -6.55 7.98
CA LYS A 104 23.09 -5.67 6.89
C LYS A 104 21.68 -6.08 6.50
N SER A 105 20.67 -5.45 7.08
CA SER A 105 19.30 -5.72 6.69
C SER A 105 19.06 -5.23 5.26
N ARG A 106 18.36 -6.04 4.45
CA ARG A 106 18.14 -5.78 3.01
C ARG A 106 17.54 -4.39 2.77
N GLU A 107 16.63 -3.96 3.64
CA GLU A 107 16.00 -2.65 3.56
C GLU A 107 16.99 -1.49 3.71
N MET A 108 18.04 -1.63 4.53
CA MET A 108 19.07 -0.60 4.70
C MET A 108 19.93 -0.46 3.46
N VAL A 109 20.26 -1.56 2.80
CA VAL A 109 21.01 -1.54 1.54
C VAL A 109 20.22 -0.77 0.48
N LEU A 110 18.96 -1.13 0.26
CA LEU A 110 18.09 -0.47 -0.72
C LEU A 110 17.86 1.01 -0.39
N HIS A 111 17.70 1.35 0.89
CA HIS A 111 17.59 2.73 1.34
C HIS A 111 18.86 3.55 1.01
N LYS A 112 20.06 3.00 1.25
CA LYS A 112 21.32 3.69 0.90
C LYS A 112 21.48 3.85 -0.62
N MET A 113 21.09 2.85 -1.41
CA MET A 113 21.08 2.96 -2.87
C MET A 113 20.15 4.08 -3.35
N TRP A 114 18.94 4.18 -2.78
CA TRP A 114 18.01 5.25 -3.07
C TRP A 114 18.56 6.63 -2.67
N LEU A 115 19.17 6.77 -1.49
CA LEU A 115 19.81 8.02 -1.08
C LEU A 115 20.96 8.41 -2.01
N LEU A 116 21.78 7.46 -2.45
CA LEU A 116 22.87 7.71 -3.40
C LEU A 116 22.33 8.25 -4.73
N GLU A 117 21.34 7.57 -5.31
CA GLU A 117 20.73 7.98 -6.58
C GLU A 117 20.11 9.38 -6.50
N ASN A 118 19.59 9.76 -5.33
CA ASN A 118 19.00 11.08 -5.10
C ASN A 118 20.03 12.14 -4.64
N ASN A 119 21.33 11.85 -4.67
CA ASN A 119 22.41 12.72 -4.20
C ASN A 119 22.29 13.13 -2.71
N ARG A 120 21.73 12.23 -1.88
CA ARG A 120 21.43 12.46 -0.45
C ARG A 120 22.19 11.53 0.50
N LEU A 121 23.16 10.76 0.01
CA LEU A 121 23.85 9.72 0.77
C LEU A 121 24.50 10.21 2.10
N HIS A 122 24.99 11.45 2.13
CA HIS A 122 25.60 12.09 3.30
C HIS A 122 24.68 13.10 4.00
N SER A 123 23.40 13.18 3.60
CA SER A 123 22.44 14.07 4.24
C SER A 123 22.00 13.52 5.60
N ASN A 124 21.67 14.41 6.54
CA ASN A 124 21.02 14.01 7.78
C ASN A 124 19.73 13.24 7.49
N VAL A 125 19.46 12.20 8.26
CA VAL A 125 18.24 11.38 8.15
C VAL A 125 17.02 12.28 8.25
N ARG A 126 16.19 12.29 7.20
CA ARG A 126 14.91 13.01 7.17
C ARG A 126 13.77 12.08 7.60
N ALA A 127 12.67 12.62 8.12
CA ALA A 127 11.47 11.83 8.42
C ALA A 127 10.96 11.06 7.18
N ASP A 128 11.10 11.65 5.99
CA ASP A 128 10.80 11.03 4.69
C ASP A 128 11.62 9.74 4.43
N ASP A 129 12.81 9.61 5.01
CA ASP A 129 13.70 8.46 4.83
C ASP A 129 13.19 7.22 5.58
N ASN A 130 12.50 7.44 6.70
CA ASN A 130 11.81 6.36 7.41
C ASN A 130 10.63 5.84 6.60
N GLN A 131 9.87 6.71 5.92
CA GLN A 131 8.73 6.30 5.10
C GLN A 131 9.16 5.37 3.96
N PHE A 132 10.24 5.73 3.25
CA PHE A 132 10.81 4.87 2.22
C PHE A 132 11.25 3.51 2.79
N THR A 133 11.91 3.52 3.94
CA THR A 133 12.38 2.29 4.60
C THR A 133 11.23 1.35 4.98
N GLU A 134 10.11 1.85 5.50
CA GLU A 134 8.94 1.04 5.84
C GLU A 134 8.29 0.40 4.60
N ILE A 135 8.22 1.15 3.49
CA ILE A 135 7.75 0.63 2.20
C ILE A 135 8.66 -0.50 1.73
N VAL A 136 9.98 -0.27 1.73
CA VAL A 136 10.97 -1.29 1.34
C VAL A 136 10.83 -2.53 2.20
N ARG A 137 10.76 -2.38 3.53
CA ARG A 137 10.63 -3.51 4.44
C ARG A 137 9.39 -4.33 4.12
N THR A 138 8.26 -3.66 3.87
CA THR A 138 7.01 -4.32 3.49
C THR A 138 7.17 -5.09 2.18
N LEU A 139 7.72 -4.47 1.14
CA LEU A 139 7.91 -5.11 -0.17
C LEU A 139 8.84 -6.33 -0.11
N LEU A 140 9.92 -6.27 0.68
CA LEU A 140 10.85 -7.38 0.85
C LEU A 140 10.24 -8.60 1.56
N GLN A 141 9.13 -8.42 2.29
CA GLN A 141 8.36 -9.54 2.86
C GLN A 141 7.40 -10.17 1.83
N ILE A 142 7.09 -9.46 0.76
CA ILE A 142 6.10 -9.86 -0.26
C ILE A 142 6.78 -10.44 -1.50
N PHE A 143 7.92 -9.87 -1.89
CA PHE A 143 8.62 -10.17 -3.13
C PHE A 143 10.07 -10.58 -2.85
N ASP A 144 10.50 -11.64 -3.54
CA ASP A 144 11.84 -12.20 -3.37
C ASP A 144 12.91 -11.49 -4.23
N ASP A 145 12.52 -10.94 -5.38
CA ASP A 145 13.45 -10.31 -6.33
C ASP A 145 13.85 -8.91 -5.86
N ASP A 146 15.10 -8.75 -5.40
CA ASP A 146 15.61 -7.48 -4.88
C ASP A 146 15.66 -6.36 -5.92
N VAL A 147 15.90 -6.70 -7.19
CA VAL A 147 16.02 -5.70 -8.27
C VAL A 147 14.68 -5.05 -8.51
N ASP A 148 13.66 -5.85 -8.81
CA ASP A 148 12.30 -5.38 -9.02
C ASP A 148 11.74 -4.76 -7.73
N THR A 149 12.07 -5.30 -6.55
CA THR A 149 11.66 -4.71 -5.26
C THR A 149 12.21 -3.30 -5.06
N TYR A 150 13.47 -3.05 -5.41
CA TYR A 150 14.05 -1.71 -5.36
C TYR A 150 13.30 -0.73 -6.28
N TRP A 151 13.02 -1.14 -7.51
CA TRP A 151 12.25 -0.33 -8.45
C TRP A 151 10.80 -0.12 -7.98
N MET A 152 10.15 -1.15 -7.45
CA MET A 152 8.81 -1.05 -6.86
C MET A 152 8.79 -0.09 -5.69
N ALA A 153 9.78 -0.13 -4.79
CA ALA A 153 9.85 0.78 -3.66
C ALA A 153 9.95 2.24 -4.13
N LYS A 154 10.78 2.51 -5.14
CA LYS A 154 10.92 3.84 -5.73
C LYS A 154 9.62 4.36 -6.35
N GLU A 155 9.00 3.56 -7.19
CA GLU A 155 7.77 3.97 -7.86
C GLU A 155 6.60 4.06 -6.88
N PHE A 156 6.49 3.13 -5.94
CA PHE A 156 5.44 3.17 -4.91
C PHE A 156 5.60 4.37 -3.97
N TYR A 157 6.83 4.75 -3.64
CA TYR A 157 7.11 5.97 -2.88
C TYR A 157 6.62 7.23 -3.61
N GLN A 158 6.55 7.25 -4.95
CA GLN A 158 5.93 8.39 -5.65
C GLN A 158 4.43 8.50 -5.33
N TYR A 159 3.70 7.39 -5.23
CA TYR A 159 2.30 7.42 -4.80
C TYR A 159 2.15 7.98 -3.38
N THR A 160 3.09 7.67 -2.49
CA THR A 160 3.04 8.19 -1.12
C THR A 160 3.32 9.69 -1.04
N ARG A 161 4.20 10.21 -1.92
CA ARG A 161 4.39 11.67 -2.09
C ARG A 161 3.13 12.35 -2.57
N GLU A 162 2.40 11.74 -3.50
CA GLU A 162 1.11 12.28 -3.93
C GLU A 162 0.07 12.26 -2.82
N LEU A 163 0.01 11.20 -2.02
CA LEU A 163 -0.85 11.12 -0.83
C LEU A 163 -0.52 12.21 0.19
N LYS A 164 0.77 12.50 0.40
CA LYS A 164 1.22 13.59 1.28
C LYS A 164 0.66 14.94 0.83
N ASN A 165 0.61 15.20 -0.47
CA ASN A 165 0.05 16.44 -1.01
C ASN A 165 -1.49 16.53 -0.86
N GLU A 166 -2.18 15.40 -0.78
CA GLU A 166 -3.64 15.33 -0.63
C GLU A 166 -4.08 15.09 0.82
N CYS A 167 -3.15 15.05 1.77
CA CYS A 167 -3.41 14.55 3.12
C CYS A 167 -4.50 15.34 3.86
N ALA A 168 -4.55 16.67 3.70
CA ALA A 168 -5.61 17.50 4.26
C ALA A 168 -7.01 17.06 3.80
N LYS A 169 -7.19 16.79 2.50
CA LYS A 169 -8.46 16.32 1.93
C LYS A 169 -8.81 14.92 2.43
N LEU A 170 -7.81 14.05 2.60
CA LEU A 170 -8.01 12.71 3.16
C LEU A 170 -8.44 12.78 4.63
N LYS A 171 -7.86 13.68 5.43
CA LYS A 171 -8.29 13.94 6.81
C LYS A 171 -9.73 14.45 6.85
N GLU A 172 -10.12 15.40 6.00
CA GLU A 172 -11.51 15.89 5.91
C GLU A 172 -12.51 14.76 5.58
N LEU A 173 -12.15 13.90 4.61
CA LEU A 173 -12.96 12.72 4.29
C LEU A 173 -13.08 11.77 5.49
N THR A 174 -11.98 11.57 6.22
CA THR A 174 -11.96 10.75 7.44
C THR A 174 -12.95 11.27 8.48
N GLN A 175 -12.92 12.58 8.74
CA GLN A 175 -13.82 13.22 9.69
C GLN A 175 -15.28 13.09 9.22
N THR A 176 -15.54 13.27 7.92
CA THR A 176 -16.88 13.17 7.34
C THR A 176 -17.46 11.76 7.51
N LEU A 177 -16.67 10.73 7.21
CA LEU A 177 -17.07 9.34 7.35
C LEU A 177 -17.31 8.97 8.82
N LEU A 178 -16.41 9.34 9.73
CA LEU A 178 -16.59 9.04 11.16
C LEU A 178 -17.78 9.79 11.76
N LYS A 179 -18.01 11.07 11.42
CA LYS A 179 -19.20 11.81 11.87
C LYS A 179 -20.50 11.15 11.42
N ARG A 180 -20.51 10.56 10.22
CA ARG A 180 -21.66 9.86 9.64
C ARG A 180 -21.88 8.48 10.24
N GLU A 181 -20.82 7.71 10.47
CA GLU A 181 -20.90 6.29 10.85
C GLU A 181 -20.81 6.06 12.36
N ASP A 182 -20.03 6.87 13.08
CA ASP A 182 -19.80 6.73 14.52
C ASP A 182 -19.36 8.07 15.14
N LYS A 183 -20.33 8.94 15.42
CA LYS A 183 -20.08 10.28 15.95
C LYS A 183 -19.37 10.26 17.31
N GLU A 184 -19.65 9.30 18.18
CA GLU A 184 -19.01 9.19 19.50
C GLU A 184 -17.51 8.89 19.35
N LEU A 185 -17.16 7.98 18.44
CA LEU A 185 -15.76 7.68 18.13
C LEU A 185 -15.06 8.90 17.50
N PHE A 186 -15.73 9.62 16.60
CA PHE A 186 -15.22 10.88 16.05
C PHE A 186 -14.90 11.88 17.17
N ASP A 187 -15.88 12.20 18.03
CA ASP A 187 -15.73 13.18 19.10
C ASP A 187 -14.59 12.79 20.07
N ARG A 188 -14.40 11.49 20.33
CA ARG A 188 -13.29 10.98 21.15
C ARG A 188 -11.93 11.20 20.49
N LEU A 189 -11.78 10.87 19.22
CA LEU A 189 -10.52 11.03 18.47
C LEU A 189 -10.18 12.51 18.29
N ASP A 190 -11.20 13.35 18.07
CA ASP A 190 -11.05 14.80 17.97
C ASP A 190 -10.62 15.42 19.30
N LYS A 191 -11.23 15.01 20.42
CA LYS A 191 -10.83 15.42 21.77
C LYS A 191 -9.39 15.01 22.12
N LEU A 192 -8.92 13.87 21.61
CA LEU A 192 -7.52 13.45 21.76
C LEU A 192 -6.57 14.25 20.86
N GLY A 193 -7.08 15.08 19.96
CA GLY A 193 -6.29 15.96 19.09
C GLY A 193 -5.81 15.30 17.80
N LEU A 194 -6.39 14.16 17.39
CA LEU A 194 -5.94 13.43 16.20
C LEU A 194 -6.00 14.29 14.92
N PHE A 195 -7.05 15.12 14.81
CA PHE A 195 -7.31 16.00 13.67
C PHE A 195 -6.77 17.41 13.85
N SER A 196 -6.06 17.69 14.95
CA SER A 196 -5.41 18.98 15.16
C SER A 196 -4.30 19.20 14.12
N GLU A 197 -4.02 20.46 13.79
CA GLU A 197 -2.97 20.83 12.83
C GLU A 197 -1.57 20.36 13.26
N ASN A 198 -1.36 20.20 14.58
CA ASN A 198 -0.09 19.77 15.16
C ASN A 198 0.08 18.23 15.16
N SER A 199 -0.95 17.47 14.75
CA SER A 199 -0.92 16.01 14.74
C SER A 199 -0.51 15.48 13.37
N GLU A 200 0.72 14.97 13.29
CA GLU A 200 1.26 14.26 12.13
C GLU A 200 0.95 12.76 12.14
N LEU A 201 0.30 12.24 13.19
CA LEU A 201 0.11 10.80 13.37
C LEU A 201 -0.67 10.18 12.21
N LEU A 202 -1.80 10.78 11.84
CA LEU A 202 -2.62 10.31 10.73
C LEU A 202 -1.93 10.55 9.38
N ASP A 203 -1.15 11.63 9.24
CA ASP A 203 -0.35 11.88 8.04
C ASP A 203 0.68 10.79 7.83
N ASN A 204 1.35 10.36 8.90
CA ASN A 204 2.34 9.29 8.86
C ASN A 204 1.73 7.97 8.40
N TRP A 205 0.54 7.61 8.88
CA TRP A 205 -0.15 6.41 8.40
C TRP A 205 -0.58 6.50 6.94
N TYR A 206 -1.07 7.65 6.48
CA TYR A 206 -1.45 7.86 5.08
C TYR A 206 -0.26 7.86 4.14
N THR A 207 0.83 8.51 4.54
CA THR A 207 2.06 8.62 3.73
C THR A 207 2.95 7.38 3.78
N THR A 208 2.73 6.46 4.71
CA THR A 208 3.33 5.12 4.67
C THR A 208 2.38 4.10 4.06
N CYS A 209 1.17 4.50 3.68
CA CYS A 209 0.09 3.59 3.27
C CYS A 209 -0.08 2.43 4.27
N PHE A 210 0.05 2.71 5.56
CA PHE A 210 0.00 1.75 6.67
C PHE A 210 1.11 0.67 6.68
N ALA A 211 2.22 0.89 5.97
CA ALA A 211 3.44 0.09 6.14
C ALA A 211 3.89 0.08 7.61
N GLY A 212 4.27 -1.08 8.12
CA GLY A 212 4.66 -1.25 9.52
C GLY A 212 3.51 -1.22 10.54
N VAL A 213 2.27 -1.00 10.10
CA VAL A 213 1.07 -1.01 10.96
C VAL A 213 0.22 -2.26 10.70
N ILE A 214 -0.04 -2.57 9.43
CA ILE A 214 -0.83 -3.73 9.01
C ILE A 214 0.11 -4.81 8.48
N CYS A 215 -0.23 -6.06 8.75
CA CYS A 215 0.52 -7.20 8.23
C CYS A 215 0.64 -7.14 6.71
N GLU A 216 1.88 -7.28 6.23
CA GLU A 216 2.33 -7.06 4.86
C GLU A 216 1.55 -7.93 3.87
N THR A 217 1.30 -9.19 4.24
CA THR A 217 0.60 -10.18 3.41
C THR A 217 -0.84 -9.80 3.08
N VAL A 218 -1.46 -8.97 3.92
CA VAL A 218 -2.84 -8.48 3.71
C VAL A 218 -2.82 -7.05 3.19
N LEU A 219 -1.88 -6.23 3.65
CA LEU A 219 -1.73 -4.83 3.25
C LEU A 219 -1.58 -4.67 1.73
N VAL A 220 -0.96 -5.64 1.04
CA VAL A 220 -0.87 -5.67 -0.43
C VAL A 220 -2.20 -5.50 -1.14
N LYS A 221 -3.32 -5.93 -0.56
CA LYS A 221 -4.65 -5.76 -1.17
C LYS A 221 -5.09 -4.30 -1.20
N ILE A 222 -4.65 -3.50 -0.23
CA ILE A 222 -4.86 -2.05 -0.21
C ILE A 222 -3.93 -1.39 -1.23
N TRP A 223 -2.67 -1.83 -1.26
CA TRP A 223 -1.69 -1.30 -2.21
C TRP A 223 -2.03 -1.62 -3.66
N ASP A 224 -2.70 -2.75 -3.92
CA ASP A 224 -3.33 -3.05 -5.20
C ASP A 224 -4.24 -1.86 -5.60
N LYS A 225 -5.16 -1.42 -4.73
CA LYS A 225 -6.07 -0.31 -5.02
C LYS A 225 -5.35 1.02 -5.26
N ILE A 226 -4.29 1.28 -4.51
CA ILE A 226 -3.43 2.46 -4.70
C ILE A 226 -2.75 2.41 -6.07
N CYS A 227 -2.19 1.26 -6.47
CA CYS A 227 -1.63 1.07 -7.81
C CYS A 227 -2.68 1.23 -8.92
N GLY A 228 -3.92 0.80 -8.64
CA GLY A 228 -5.09 1.06 -9.48
C GLY A 228 -5.48 2.53 -9.59
N GLY A 229 -4.90 3.41 -8.78
CA GLY A 229 -5.09 4.86 -8.78
C GLY A 229 -6.02 5.39 -7.70
N ASP A 230 -6.49 4.55 -6.75
CA ASP A 230 -7.36 5.01 -5.67
C ASP A 230 -6.57 5.34 -4.41
N LYS A 231 -6.44 6.63 -4.14
CA LYS A 231 -5.79 7.17 -2.94
C LYS A 231 -6.69 7.15 -1.72
N LYS A 232 -8.02 7.20 -1.89
CA LYS A 232 -8.99 7.35 -0.79
C LYS A 232 -9.11 6.08 0.04
N ILE A 233 -8.72 4.91 -0.49
CA ILE A 233 -8.74 3.63 0.21
C ILE A 233 -8.05 3.67 1.58
N VAL A 234 -7.00 4.49 1.76
CA VAL A 234 -6.29 4.64 3.05
C VAL A 234 -7.19 5.20 4.14
N VAL A 235 -8.16 6.05 3.77
CA VAL A 235 -9.15 6.61 4.70
C VAL A 235 -10.11 5.52 5.17
N PHE A 236 -10.61 4.70 4.25
CA PHE A 236 -11.51 3.60 4.59
C PHE A 236 -10.82 2.54 5.45
N LEU A 237 -9.53 2.28 5.20
CA LEU A 237 -8.72 1.42 6.05
C LEU A 237 -8.61 1.98 7.47
N PHE A 238 -8.30 3.27 7.61
CA PHE A 238 -8.24 3.92 8.92
C PHE A 238 -9.57 3.82 9.67
N VAL A 239 -10.68 4.16 9.01
CA VAL A 239 -12.02 4.16 9.62
C VAL A 239 -12.38 2.77 10.13
N GLU A 240 -12.16 1.72 9.34
CA GLU A 240 -12.43 0.34 9.77
C GLU A 240 -11.48 -0.13 10.88
N LEU A 241 -10.22 0.33 10.89
CA LEU A 241 -9.27 0.06 11.97
C LEU A 241 -9.77 0.65 13.29
N VAL A 242 -10.09 1.94 13.34
CA VAL A 242 -10.52 2.59 14.59
C VAL A 242 -11.88 2.08 15.07
N LYS A 243 -12.79 1.72 14.16
CA LYS A 243 -14.06 1.07 14.51
C LYS A 243 -13.83 -0.29 15.17
N ASN A 244 -12.84 -1.06 14.69
CA ASN A 244 -12.50 -2.36 15.27
C ASN A 244 -12.02 -2.27 16.72
N ILE A 245 -11.23 -1.23 17.04
CA ILE A 245 -10.68 -1.00 18.39
C ILE A 245 -11.43 0.09 19.18
N ARG A 246 -12.67 0.43 18.79
CA ARG A 246 -13.46 1.51 19.41
C ARG A 246 -13.51 1.42 20.93
N SER A 247 -13.77 0.22 21.46
CA SER A 247 -13.86 0.00 22.91
C SER A 247 -12.55 0.30 23.62
N LEU A 248 -11.40 -0.02 22.99
CA LEU A 248 -10.07 0.28 23.53
C LEU A 248 -9.75 1.78 23.48
N ILE A 249 -10.15 2.47 22.41
CA ILE A 249 -9.93 3.91 22.22
C ILE A 249 -10.68 4.72 23.29
N ARG A 250 -11.89 4.29 23.66
CA ARG A 250 -12.70 4.99 24.66
C ARG A 250 -11.94 5.22 25.96
N ASP A 251 -11.15 4.24 26.38
CA ASP A 251 -10.44 4.24 27.66
C ASP A 251 -9.03 4.85 27.57
N LYS A 252 -8.58 5.32 26.38
CA LYS A 252 -7.24 5.93 26.17
C LYS A 252 -7.22 7.43 26.42
N ASN A 253 -6.15 7.95 27.01
CA ASN A 253 -6.05 9.37 27.38
C ASN A 253 -5.07 10.18 26.53
N SER A 254 -4.30 9.54 25.65
CA SER A 254 -3.35 10.20 24.75
C SER A 254 -3.36 9.59 23.35
N LEU A 255 -2.85 10.33 22.36
CA LEU A 255 -2.67 9.83 21.00
C LEU A 255 -1.63 8.72 20.92
N ASP A 256 -0.59 8.75 21.76
CA ASP A 256 0.43 7.70 21.80
C ASP A 256 -0.15 6.35 22.25
N GLU A 257 -1.09 6.37 23.18
CA GLU A 257 -1.82 5.16 23.59
C GLU A 257 -2.71 4.62 22.47
N VAL A 258 -3.34 5.50 21.69
CA VAL A 258 -4.15 5.13 20.52
C VAL A 258 -3.25 4.56 19.41
N LYS A 259 -2.12 5.22 19.13
CA LYS A 259 -1.10 4.75 18.19
C LYS A 259 -0.65 3.33 18.55
N THR A 260 -0.26 3.14 19.80
CA THR A 260 0.18 1.83 20.31
C THR A 260 -0.94 0.78 20.23
N ALA A 261 -2.20 1.17 20.43
CA ALA A 261 -3.33 0.26 20.29
C ALA A 261 -3.54 -0.18 18.84
N ILE A 262 -3.43 0.76 17.88
CA ILE A 262 -3.54 0.49 16.44
C ILE A 262 -2.39 -0.39 15.96
N GLU A 263 -1.15 -0.08 16.31
CA GLU A 263 0.04 -0.84 15.90
C GLU A 263 0.09 -2.26 16.51
N LYS A 264 -0.72 -2.52 17.56
CA LYS A 264 -0.90 -3.87 18.12
C LYS A 264 -1.99 -4.68 17.42
N VAL A 265 -2.79 -4.07 16.54
CA VAL A 265 -3.84 -4.77 15.81
C VAL A 265 -3.20 -5.75 14.83
N LYS A 266 -3.46 -7.04 15.05
CA LYS A 266 -3.05 -8.10 14.12
C LYS A 266 -4.23 -8.45 13.22
N ASP A 267 -4.27 -7.90 12.00
CA ASP A 267 -5.27 -8.25 10.99
C ASP A 267 -4.82 -9.45 10.12
N LEU A 268 -4.40 -10.55 10.76
CA LEU A 268 -3.82 -11.70 10.04
C LEU A 268 -4.80 -12.34 9.06
N ASP A 269 -6.09 -12.37 9.40
CA ASP A 269 -7.15 -12.91 8.54
C ASP A 269 -7.67 -11.88 7.51
N GLY A 270 -7.14 -10.66 7.54
CA GLY A 270 -7.52 -9.57 6.65
C GLY A 270 -8.97 -9.11 6.76
N LEU A 271 -9.59 -9.30 7.92
CA LEU A 271 -10.99 -8.91 8.14
C LEU A 271 -11.17 -7.40 8.04
N ILE A 272 -10.23 -6.62 8.58
CA ILE A 272 -10.29 -5.16 8.55
C ILE A 272 -10.02 -4.66 7.13
N VAL A 273 -8.97 -5.17 6.48
CA VAL A 273 -8.64 -4.83 5.09
C VAL A 273 -9.80 -5.14 4.14
N ASN A 274 -10.41 -6.32 4.24
CA ASN A 274 -11.52 -6.69 3.37
C ASN A 274 -12.78 -5.82 3.64
N LYS A 275 -13.05 -5.45 4.90
CA LYS A 275 -14.13 -4.50 5.23
C LYS A 275 -13.86 -3.11 4.67
N ALA A 276 -12.63 -2.63 4.75
CA ALA A 276 -12.22 -1.35 4.22
C ALA A 276 -12.44 -1.29 2.70
N ILE A 277 -12.03 -2.33 1.97
CA ILE A 277 -12.25 -2.45 0.51
C ILE A 277 -13.77 -2.44 0.20
N LYS A 278 -14.58 -3.17 0.96
CA LYS A 278 -16.04 -3.19 0.76
C LYS A 278 -16.68 -1.83 1.02
N SER A 279 -16.34 -1.19 2.13
CA SER A 279 -16.83 0.15 2.49
C SER A 279 -16.47 1.18 1.43
N TRP A 280 -15.22 1.13 0.95
CA TRP A 280 -14.74 1.95 -0.14
C TRP A 280 -15.53 1.74 -1.45
N GLN A 281 -15.76 0.48 -1.85
CA GLN A 281 -16.54 0.15 -3.05
C GLN A 281 -17.99 0.67 -2.95
N SER A 282 -18.64 0.50 -1.80
CA SER A 282 -20.00 1.00 -1.58
C SER A 282 -20.09 2.52 -1.69
N ASN A 283 -19.15 3.26 -1.08
CA ASN A 283 -19.12 4.72 -1.12
C ASN A 283 -18.75 5.27 -2.51
N ASN A 284 -17.87 4.59 -3.25
CA ASN A 284 -17.57 4.95 -4.64
C ASN A 284 -18.75 4.68 -5.58
N GLY A 285 -19.59 3.70 -5.27
CA GLY A 285 -20.86 3.46 -5.96
C GLY A 285 -21.83 4.63 -5.79
N GLU A 286 -22.04 5.09 -4.55
CA GLU A 286 -22.94 6.22 -4.23
C GLU A 286 -22.53 7.52 -4.93
N LEU A 287 -21.23 7.79 -5.06
CA LEU A 287 -20.72 8.99 -5.75
C LEU A 287 -20.94 8.97 -7.28
N LYS A 288 -21.12 7.81 -7.90
CA LYS A 288 -21.42 7.70 -9.35
C LYS A 288 -22.89 7.94 -9.69
N TYR A 289 -23.80 7.87 -8.71
CA TYR A 289 -25.24 8.09 -8.91
C TYR A 289 -25.71 9.51 -8.52
N ALA A 290 -24.78 10.39 -8.10
CA ALA A 290 -25.07 11.77 -7.72
C ALA A 290 -24.73 12.82 -8.80
N HIS A 291 -24.51 12.39 -10.05
CA HIS A 291 -24.30 13.25 -11.22
C HIS A 291 -25.24 12.86 -12.36
#